data_AF-A0A2H0WXH1-F1
#
_entry.id   AF-A0A2H0WXH1-F1
#
_cell.length_a   1.000
_cell.length_b   1.000
_cell.length_c   1.000
_cell.angle_alpha   90.00
_cell.angle_beta   90.00
_cell.angle_gamma   90.00
#
_symmetry.space_group_name_H-M   'P 1'
#
loop_
_entity.id
_entity.type
_entity.pdbx_description
1 polymer ?
#
loop_
_entity_poly.entity_id
_entity_poly.type
_entity_poly.pdbx_seq_one_letter_code
_entity_poly.pdbx_strand_id
1 'polypeptide(L)'
;TNCGLQVIGKALLPETGELKPEIVTAAIAEFTNCKLKIENSLKIVNLKLKIPKRRPQLCPGCPYWLIFGGVKKAVNEKEVIFGGDIGCYMLAGGAPHFLQDYLSCMGSSIGIAHGIKKATGQKLITFIGDSTFFHAGIPALINTIFNKSNPLIIVMDNQTTAMTGHQPHPGVCGVKMEDIIKACGVKYLKVIDPVNQAEFIETVKEFVQKPEVAVIIARHPCIFVK
;
A
#
# COMPACT_ATOMS: atom_id res chain seq x y z
N THR A 1 -11.96 27.88 -10.50
CA THR A 1 -10.78 27.76 -11.38
C THR A 1 -10.57 29.10 -12.05
N ASN A 2 -9.38 29.68 -11.98
CA ASN A 2 -9.13 30.99 -12.60
C ASN A 2 -8.91 30.78 -14.11
N CYS A 3 -9.99 30.85 -14.89
CA CYS A 3 -10.02 30.46 -16.30
C CYS A 3 -9.16 31.33 -17.24
N GLY A 4 -8.56 32.43 -16.74
CA GLY A 4 -7.61 33.27 -17.49
C GLY A 4 -6.14 32.93 -17.25
N LEU A 5 -5.82 32.01 -16.33
CA LEU A 5 -4.44 31.64 -16.06
C LEU A 5 -3.89 30.78 -17.20
N GLN A 6 -2.93 31.32 -17.95
CA GLN A 6 -2.23 30.57 -18.98
C GLN A 6 -1.31 29.53 -18.31
N VAL A 7 -1.61 28.24 -18.51
CA VAL A 7 -0.79 27.13 -18.00
C VAL A 7 0.14 26.66 -19.12
N ILE A 8 1.45 26.89 -18.94
CA ILE A 8 2.49 26.45 -19.88
C ILE A 8 3.24 25.30 -19.23
N GLY A 9 3.08 24.11 -19.80
CA GLY A 9 3.75 22.89 -19.35
C GLY A 9 4.10 22.01 -20.54
N LYS A 10 3.10 21.43 -21.19
CA LYS A 10 3.26 20.52 -22.35
C LYS A 10 3.99 21.12 -23.56
N ALA A 11 4.00 22.44 -23.68
CA ALA A 11 4.74 23.12 -24.74
C ALA A 11 6.27 23.07 -24.53
N LEU A 12 6.72 22.93 -23.27
CA LEU A 12 8.13 22.99 -22.87
C LEU A 12 8.63 21.68 -22.23
N LEU A 13 7.72 20.86 -21.71
CA LEU A 13 8.00 19.61 -21.03
C LEU A 13 7.40 18.43 -21.79
N PRO A 14 8.09 17.28 -21.83
CA PRO A 14 7.55 16.09 -22.47
C PRO A 14 6.31 15.59 -21.73
N GLU A 15 5.33 15.08 -22.49
CA GLU A 15 4.09 14.54 -21.92
C GLU A 15 4.30 13.20 -21.17
N THR A 16 5.38 12.49 -21.50
CA THR A 16 5.69 11.17 -20.95
C THR A 16 7.18 11.07 -20.63
N GLY A 17 7.54 10.10 -19.78
CA GLY A 17 8.91 9.89 -19.34
C GLY A 17 9.27 10.63 -18.05
N GLU A 18 10.52 10.48 -17.62
CA GLU A 18 11.02 11.10 -16.39
C GLU A 18 11.42 12.55 -16.63
N LEU A 19 10.91 13.47 -15.81
CA LEU A 19 11.31 14.88 -15.81
C LEU A 19 12.66 15.04 -15.11
N LYS A 20 13.74 14.84 -15.88
CA LYS A 20 15.10 15.00 -15.38
C LYS A 20 15.40 16.48 -15.09
N PRO A 21 16.32 16.79 -14.15
CA PRO A 21 16.70 18.16 -13.85
C PRO A 21 17.09 18.98 -15.09
N GLU A 22 17.75 18.36 -16.07
CA GLU A 22 18.15 19.03 -17.31
C GLU A 22 16.96 19.46 -18.16
N ILE A 23 15.93 18.59 -18.25
CA ILE A 23 14.69 18.85 -19.00
C ILE A 23 13.92 19.99 -18.33
N VAL A 24 13.77 19.93 -17.00
CA VAL A 24 13.06 20.96 -16.23
C VAL A 24 13.81 22.30 -16.27
N THR A 25 15.14 22.26 -16.17
CA THR A 25 15.99 23.45 -16.20
C THR A 25 15.96 24.12 -17.58
N ALA A 26 16.01 23.36 -18.66
CA ALA A 26 15.84 23.85 -20.04
C ALA A 26 14.47 24.53 -20.22
N ALA A 27 13.39 23.86 -19.79
CA ALA A 27 12.04 24.39 -19.88
C ALA A 27 11.86 25.70 -19.09
N ILE A 28 12.40 25.78 -17.87
CA ILE A 28 12.34 27.02 -17.05
C ILE A 28 13.12 28.16 -17.71
N ALA A 29 14.28 27.87 -18.29
CA ALA A 29 15.10 28.89 -18.93
C ALA A 29 14.45 29.47 -20.19
N GLU A 30 13.85 28.60 -21.02
CA GLU A 30 13.06 29.00 -22.17
C GLU A 30 11.84 29.83 -21.72
N PHE A 31 11.12 29.36 -20.69
CA PHE A 31 9.96 30.06 -20.13
C PHE A 31 10.29 31.46 -19.58
N THR A 32 11.42 31.60 -18.89
CA THR A 32 11.86 32.85 -18.24
C THR A 32 12.74 33.73 -19.14
N ASN A 33 13.00 33.29 -20.37
CA ASN A 33 13.92 33.92 -21.32
C ASN A 33 15.32 34.19 -20.73
N CYS A 34 15.74 33.35 -19.78
CA CYS A 34 17.02 33.45 -19.10
C CYS A 34 18.06 32.58 -19.81
N LYS A 35 19.27 33.11 -20.01
CA LYS A 35 20.38 32.32 -20.56
C LYS A 35 20.82 31.28 -19.54
N LEU A 36 20.67 30.01 -19.91
CA LEU A 36 21.24 28.92 -19.15
C LEU A 36 22.77 29.00 -19.16
N LYS A 37 23.35 29.27 -18.00
CA LYS A 37 24.72 28.86 -17.71
C LYS A 37 24.68 27.40 -17.29
N ILE A 38 24.54 26.49 -18.26
CA ILE A 38 24.91 25.10 -18.01
C ILE A 38 26.44 25.13 -17.88
N GLU A 39 26.95 25.08 -16.66
CA GLU A 39 28.32 24.66 -16.49
C GLU A 39 28.41 23.25 -17.06
N ASN A 40 29.14 23.08 -18.15
CA ASN A 40 29.56 21.77 -18.66
C ASN A 40 30.52 21.05 -17.67
N SER A 41 30.42 21.31 -16.36
CA SER A 41 31.34 20.84 -15.32
C SER A 41 31.10 19.37 -14.96
N LEU A 42 29.97 18.78 -15.36
CA LEU A 42 29.80 17.34 -15.35
C LEU A 42 30.20 16.78 -16.71
N LYS A 43 31.51 16.63 -16.94
CA LYS A 43 31.96 15.53 -17.79
C LYS A 43 31.26 14.30 -17.24
N ILE A 44 30.33 13.70 -18.00
CA ILE A 44 29.76 12.40 -17.67
C ILE A 44 30.96 11.44 -17.76
N VAL A 45 31.71 11.34 -16.68
CA VAL A 45 32.73 10.33 -16.53
C VAL A 45 31.93 9.05 -16.51
N ASN A 46 32.03 8.27 -17.57
CA ASN A 46 31.42 6.95 -17.66
C ASN A 46 32.18 6.03 -16.71
N LEU A 47 32.06 6.32 -15.41
CA LEU A 47 32.64 5.55 -14.35
C LEU A 47 31.86 4.24 -14.37
N LYS A 48 32.52 3.16 -14.80
CA LYS A 48 32.01 1.79 -14.64
C LYS A 48 32.02 1.44 -13.14
N LEU A 49 31.23 2.14 -12.35
CA LEU A 49 31.02 1.87 -10.94
C LEU A 49 30.09 0.67 -10.84
N LYS A 50 30.56 -0.37 -10.17
CA LYS A 50 29.73 -1.50 -9.79
C LYS A 50 28.84 -1.05 -8.62
N ILE A 51 27.76 -0.34 -8.92
CA ILE A 51 26.81 0.13 -7.92
C ILE A 51 25.99 -1.09 -7.44
N PRO A 52 25.92 -1.36 -6.12
CA PRO A 52 25.08 -2.43 -5.60
C PRO A 52 23.61 -2.14 -5.92
N LYS A 53 22.85 -3.19 -6.30
CA LYS A 53 21.42 -3.05 -6.58
C LYS A 53 20.69 -2.63 -5.30
N ARG A 54 20.08 -1.44 -5.31
CA ARG A 54 19.19 -0.97 -4.24
C ARG A 54 17.80 -1.58 -4.44
N ARG A 55 17.62 -2.81 -3.96
CA ARG A 55 16.29 -3.43 -3.98
C ARG A 55 15.39 -2.72 -2.96
N PRO A 56 14.11 -2.52 -3.27
CA PRO A 56 13.14 -2.12 -2.27
C PRO A 56 13.14 -3.12 -1.11
N GLN A 57 13.18 -2.64 0.13
CA GLN A 57 13.18 -3.47 1.34
C GLN A 57 12.35 -2.77 2.43
N LEU A 58 11.74 -3.56 3.31
CA LEU A 58 11.14 -3.03 4.54
C LEU A 58 12.25 -2.51 5.46
N CYS A 59 11.95 -1.51 6.28
CA CYS A 59 12.89 -0.97 7.26
C CYS A 59 13.30 -2.03 8.30
N PRO A 60 14.53 -1.98 8.84
CA PRO A 60 14.90 -2.79 9.99
C PRO A 60 13.92 -2.55 11.16
N GLY A 61 13.38 -3.62 11.75
CA GLY A 61 12.38 -3.50 12.82
C GLY A 61 10.95 -3.18 12.36
N CYS A 62 10.67 -3.13 11.05
CA CYS A 62 9.30 -2.94 10.57
C CYS A 62 8.38 -4.09 11.04
N PRO A 63 7.20 -3.81 11.62
CA PRO A 63 6.28 -4.86 12.10
C PRO A 63 5.74 -5.74 10.97
N TYR A 64 5.82 -5.29 9.72
CA TYR A 64 5.32 -6.05 8.58
C TYR A 64 6.11 -7.35 8.35
N TRP A 65 7.38 -7.41 8.80
CA TRP A 65 8.14 -8.65 8.83
C TRP A 65 7.43 -9.74 9.64
N LEU A 66 6.84 -9.35 10.79
CA LEU A 66 6.10 -10.25 11.68
C LEU A 66 4.74 -10.64 11.10
N ILE A 67 4.06 -9.71 10.45
CA ILE A 67 2.76 -9.96 9.80
C ILE A 67 2.93 -10.97 8.66
N PHE A 68 3.83 -10.72 7.72
CA PHE A 68 4.04 -11.62 6.58
C PHE A 68 4.58 -12.99 7.02
N GLY A 69 5.51 -13.01 7.98
CA GLY A 69 5.98 -14.25 8.57
C GLY A 69 4.86 -15.05 9.25
N GLY A 70 3.97 -14.38 9.97
CA GLY A 70 2.81 -14.98 10.61
C GLY A 70 1.81 -15.55 9.59
N VAL A 71 1.50 -14.81 8.53
CA VAL A 71 0.60 -15.28 7.46
C VAL A 71 1.17 -16.53 6.77
N LYS A 72 2.47 -16.54 6.40
CA LYS A 72 3.11 -17.74 5.80
C LYS A 72 3.08 -18.96 6.72
N LYS A 73 3.13 -18.76 8.04
CA LYS A 73 2.99 -19.85 9.03
C LYS A 73 1.54 -20.32 9.22
N ALA A 74 0.58 -19.42 8.97
CA ALA A 74 -0.83 -19.69 9.20
C ALA A 74 -1.50 -20.45 8.04
N VAL A 75 -1.07 -20.23 6.80
CA VAL A 75 -1.74 -20.78 5.61
C VAL A 75 -0.77 -21.42 4.62
N ASN A 76 -1.28 -22.39 3.84
CA ASN A 76 -0.58 -22.88 2.66
C ASN A 76 -0.72 -21.86 1.52
N GLU A 77 0.39 -21.25 1.12
CA GLU A 77 0.43 -20.19 0.09
C GLU A 77 -0.15 -20.65 -1.27
N LYS A 78 -0.16 -21.96 -1.55
CA LYS A 78 -0.72 -22.51 -2.79
C LYS A 78 -2.26 -22.56 -2.82
N GLU A 79 -2.90 -22.40 -1.68
CA GLU A 79 -4.37 -22.53 -1.53
C GLU A 79 -5.08 -21.18 -1.36
N VAL A 80 -4.31 -20.09 -1.25
CA VAL A 80 -4.81 -18.76 -0.94
C VAL A 80 -4.30 -17.78 -1.98
N ILE A 81 -5.20 -16.96 -2.52
CA ILE A 81 -4.82 -15.80 -3.33
C ILE A 81 -4.56 -14.62 -2.39
N PHE A 82 -3.40 -13.98 -2.55
CA PHE A 82 -3.01 -12.81 -1.78
C PHE A 82 -3.24 -11.52 -2.56
N GLY A 83 -4.07 -10.64 -2.01
CA GLY A 83 -4.32 -9.31 -2.53
C GLY A 83 -3.40 -8.25 -1.95
N GLY A 84 -2.71 -7.52 -2.82
CA GLY A 84 -1.87 -6.38 -2.47
C GLY A 84 -2.54 -5.04 -2.73
N ASP A 85 -2.00 -4.01 -2.11
CA ASP A 85 -2.41 -2.61 -2.28
C ASP A 85 -1.18 -1.70 -2.16
N ILE A 86 -1.31 -0.42 -2.51
CA ILE A 86 -0.22 0.56 -2.48
C ILE A 86 0.06 0.99 -1.04
N GLY A 87 1.30 0.77 -0.60
CA GLY A 87 1.81 1.12 0.72
C GLY A 87 3.07 0.33 1.05
N CYS A 88 3.71 0.54 2.21
CA CYS A 88 4.96 -0.16 2.58
C CYS A 88 4.85 -1.69 2.47
N TYR A 89 3.66 -2.25 2.69
CA TYR A 89 3.37 -3.68 2.59
C TYR A 89 3.38 -4.23 1.16
N MET A 90 3.34 -3.38 0.10
CA MET A 90 3.47 -3.80 -1.30
C MET A 90 4.75 -4.59 -1.59
N LEU A 91 5.79 -4.36 -0.79
CA LEU A 91 7.08 -5.05 -0.91
C LEU A 91 6.97 -6.55 -0.69
N ALA A 92 5.86 -7.03 -0.09
CA ALA A 92 5.59 -8.45 0.07
C ALA A 92 5.32 -9.18 -1.25
N GLY A 93 5.07 -8.49 -2.37
CA GLY A 93 5.03 -9.13 -3.68
C GLY A 93 6.39 -9.67 -4.14
N GLY A 94 7.49 -9.18 -3.56
CA GLY A 94 8.84 -9.65 -3.85
C GLY A 94 9.39 -10.63 -2.83
N ALA A 95 10.60 -11.12 -3.10
CA ALA A 95 11.37 -11.91 -2.15
C ALA A 95 11.64 -11.10 -0.85
N PRO A 96 11.57 -11.74 0.34
CA PRO A 96 11.38 -13.17 0.56
C PRO A 96 9.92 -13.61 0.75
N HIS A 97 8.95 -12.69 0.65
CA HIS A 97 7.58 -12.96 1.10
C HIS A 97 6.73 -13.65 0.05
N PHE A 98 6.65 -13.10 -1.16
CA PHE A 98 5.79 -13.58 -2.26
C PHE A 98 4.30 -13.70 -1.87
N LEU A 99 3.78 -12.73 -1.11
CA LEU A 99 2.39 -12.68 -0.62
C LEU A 99 1.55 -11.62 -1.33
N GLN A 100 1.75 -11.38 -2.62
CA GLN A 100 0.86 -10.53 -3.43
C GLN A 100 0.77 -11.05 -4.86
N ASP A 101 -0.32 -11.73 -5.17
CA ASP A 101 -0.61 -12.25 -6.52
C ASP A 101 -1.12 -11.14 -7.46
N TYR A 102 -1.76 -10.13 -6.88
CA TYR A 102 -2.16 -8.93 -7.61
C TYR A 102 -1.94 -7.68 -6.74
N LEU A 103 -1.65 -6.58 -7.42
CA LEU A 103 -1.62 -5.23 -6.87
C LEU A 103 -1.81 -4.28 -8.05
N SER A 104 -2.79 -3.37 -7.97
CA SER A 104 -3.15 -2.49 -9.09
C SER A 104 -2.98 -1.02 -8.72
N CYS A 105 -3.88 -0.49 -7.89
CA CYS A 105 -3.85 0.89 -7.44
C CYS A 105 -4.24 1.01 -5.95
N MET A 106 -4.05 2.20 -5.38
CA MET A 106 -4.38 2.48 -3.99
C MET A 106 -5.88 2.25 -3.73
N GLY A 107 -6.22 1.37 -2.78
CA GLY A 107 -7.58 1.00 -2.40
C GLY A 107 -8.20 -0.12 -3.23
N SER A 108 -7.48 -0.69 -4.21
CA SER A 108 -8.04 -1.73 -5.09
C SER A 108 -8.12 -3.12 -4.47
N SER A 109 -7.38 -3.37 -3.38
CA SER A 109 -7.17 -4.70 -2.80
C SER A 109 -8.47 -5.42 -2.41
N ILE A 110 -9.37 -4.76 -1.68
CA ILE A 110 -10.64 -5.35 -1.24
C ILE A 110 -11.60 -5.56 -2.43
N GLY A 111 -11.66 -4.59 -3.35
CA GLY A 111 -12.56 -4.64 -4.50
C GLY A 111 -12.18 -5.76 -5.49
N ILE A 112 -10.89 -5.91 -5.79
CA ILE A 112 -10.41 -7.01 -6.63
C ILE A 112 -10.62 -8.35 -5.90
N ALA A 113 -10.38 -8.42 -4.59
CA ALA A 113 -10.63 -9.64 -3.82
C ALA A 113 -12.10 -10.09 -3.93
N HIS A 114 -13.04 -9.15 -3.84
CA HIS A 114 -14.46 -9.42 -4.05
C HIS A 114 -14.73 -10.01 -5.45
N GLY A 115 -14.18 -9.39 -6.49
CA GLY A 115 -14.33 -9.85 -7.88
C GLY A 115 -13.79 -11.27 -8.08
N ILE A 116 -12.58 -11.54 -7.61
CA ILE A 116 -11.97 -12.89 -7.66
C ILE A 116 -12.82 -13.89 -6.89
N LYS A 117 -13.27 -13.54 -5.67
CA LYS A 117 -14.13 -14.41 -4.87
C LYS A 117 -15.41 -14.80 -5.62
N LYS A 118 -16.02 -13.84 -6.32
CA LYS A 118 -17.23 -14.08 -7.13
C LYS A 118 -16.96 -14.93 -8.37
N ALA A 119 -15.82 -14.73 -9.02
CA ALA A 119 -15.47 -15.44 -10.24
C ALA A 119 -15.00 -16.88 -9.97
N THR A 120 -14.24 -17.11 -8.90
CA THR A 120 -13.52 -18.39 -8.71
C THR A 120 -13.86 -19.13 -7.42
N GLY A 121 -14.45 -18.46 -6.43
CA GLY A 121 -14.74 -19.04 -5.11
C GLY A 121 -13.51 -19.33 -4.23
N GLN A 122 -12.29 -19.04 -4.71
CA GLN A 122 -11.04 -19.34 -4.01
C GLN A 122 -10.91 -18.61 -2.65
N LYS A 123 -10.02 -19.08 -1.78
CA LYS A 123 -9.70 -18.39 -0.52
C LYS A 123 -8.83 -17.17 -0.81
N LEU A 124 -9.10 -16.06 -0.12
CA LEU A 124 -8.40 -14.80 -0.32
C LEU A 124 -7.97 -14.20 1.01
N ILE A 125 -6.73 -13.75 1.06
CA ILE A 125 -6.23 -12.83 2.09
C ILE A 125 -5.82 -11.55 1.39
N THR A 126 -6.34 -10.40 1.81
CA THR A 126 -6.03 -9.12 1.18
C THR A 126 -5.46 -8.14 2.20
N PHE A 127 -4.40 -7.44 1.83
CA PHE A 127 -3.67 -6.50 2.68
C PHE A 127 -4.01 -5.06 2.28
N ILE A 128 -4.36 -4.24 3.26
CA ILE A 128 -4.63 -2.82 3.05
C ILE A 128 -4.04 -2.00 4.20
N GLY A 129 -3.45 -0.84 3.93
CA GLY A 129 -2.96 0.06 4.97
C GLY A 129 -4.10 0.78 5.69
N ASP A 130 -3.86 1.23 6.91
CA ASP A 130 -4.78 2.11 7.66
C ASP A 130 -5.19 3.37 6.87
N SER A 131 -4.22 4.14 6.37
CA SER A 131 -4.48 5.34 5.57
C SER A 131 -5.28 5.01 4.30
N THR A 132 -4.93 3.91 3.64
CA THR A 132 -5.60 3.43 2.43
C THR A 132 -7.02 2.95 2.73
N PHE A 133 -7.24 2.33 3.89
CA PHE A 133 -8.56 1.91 4.34
C PHE A 133 -9.50 3.12 4.48
N PHE A 134 -9.04 4.18 5.17
CA PHE A 134 -9.82 5.42 5.29
C PHE A 134 -10.04 6.12 3.94
N HIS A 135 -9.04 6.09 3.06
CA HIS A 135 -9.11 6.77 1.76
C HIS A 135 -10.07 6.10 0.77
N ALA A 136 -9.99 4.77 0.64
CA ALA A 136 -10.71 4.04 -0.41
C ALA A 136 -11.16 2.61 -0.03
N GLY A 137 -10.77 2.10 1.14
CA GLY A 137 -11.13 0.75 1.58
C GLY A 137 -12.58 0.61 2.04
N ILE A 138 -13.17 1.65 2.65
CA ILE A 138 -14.52 1.60 3.23
C ILE A 138 -15.61 1.27 2.19
N PRO A 139 -15.70 1.94 1.03
CA PRO A 139 -16.71 1.60 0.02
C PRO A 139 -16.57 0.16 -0.50
N ALA A 140 -15.33 -0.30 -0.70
CA ALA A 140 -15.05 -1.65 -1.15
C ALA A 140 -15.43 -2.71 -0.09
N LEU A 141 -15.22 -2.42 1.20
CA LEU A 141 -15.66 -3.27 2.30
C LEU A 141 -17.19 -3.44 2.31
N ILE A 142 -17.93 -2.34 2.26
CA ILE A 142 -19.40 -2.34 2.23
C ILE A 142 -19.90 -3.17 1.05
N ASN A 143 -19.35 -2.95 -0.14
CA ASN A 143 -19.75 -3.69 -1.34
C ASN A 143 -19.45 -5.19 -1.23
N THR A 144 -18.31 -5.56 -0.63
CA THR A 144 -17.92 -6.97 -0.42
C THR A 144 -18.90 -7.68 0.52
N ILE A 145 -19.30 -7.02 1.60
CA ILE A 145 -20.26 -7.53 2.58
C ILE A 145 -21.65 -7.66 1.96
N PHE A 146 -22.15 -6.60 1.31
CA PHE A 146 -23.46 -6.59 0.65
C PHE A 146 -23.60 -7.74 -0.34
N ASN A 147 -22.55 -8.00 -1.12
CA ASN A 147 -22.53 -9.06 -2.10
C ASN A 147 -22.14 -10.44 -1.53
N LYS A 148 -22.00 -10.61 -0.21
CA LYS A 148 -21.73 -11.89 0.45
C LYS A 148 -20.46 -12.59 -0.05
N SER A 149 -19.38 -11.84 -0.26
CA SER A 149 -18.05 -12.40 -0.38
C SER A 149 -17.40 -12.54 0.99
N ASN A 150 -16.36 -13.37 1.11
CA ASN A 150 -15.69 -13.66 2.37
C ASN A 150 -14.16 -13.71 2.27
N PRO A 151 -13.49 -12.65 1.77
CA PRO A 151 -12.04 -12.54 1.96
C PRO A 151 -11.72 -12.31 3.45
N LEU A 152 -10.54 -12.77 3.87
CA LEU A 152 -9.88 -12.25 5.07
C LEU A 152 -9.15 -10.96 4.70
N ILE A 153 -9.52 -9.85 5.33
CA ILE A 153 -8.89 -8.55 5.16
C ILE A 153 -7.95 -8.33 6.34
N ILE A 154 -6.67 -8.08 6.07
CA ILE A 154 -5.68 -7.72 7.08
C ILE A 154 -5.36 -6.24 6.88
N VAL A 155 -5.83 -5.41 7.81
CA VAL A 155 -5.51 -3.99 7.84
C VAL A 155 -4.17 -3.79 8.55
N MET A 156 -3.23 -3.19 7.85
CA MET A 156 -1.87 -2.89 8.30
C MET A 156 -1.89 -1.52 8.98
N ASP A 157 -2.17 -1.50 10.28
CA ASP A 157 -2.34 -0.29 11.08
C ASP A 157 -1.02 0.09 11.74
N ASN A 158 -0.28 0.99 11.09
CA ASN A 158 1.02 1.47 11.54
C ASN A 158 0.96 2.92 12.07
N GLN A 159 -0.25 3.49 12.16
CA GLN A 159 -0.56 4.81 12.69
C GLN A 159 0.04 5.96 11.88
N THR A 160 0.36 5.77 10.60
CA THR A 160 0.86 6.84 9.72
C THR A 160 0.84 6.47 8.24
N THR A 161 0.73 7.44 7.34
CA THR A 161 0.91 7.19 5.89
C THR A 161 2.40 7.08 5.57
N ALA A 162 3.04 5.97 5.97
CA ALA A 162 4.49 5.85 6.06
C ALA A 162 5.22 6.04 4.71
N MET A 163 4.80 5.33 3.67
CA MET A 163 5.49 5.26 2.38
C MET A 163 5.65 6.63 1.71
N THR A 164 4.68 7.52 1.90
CA THR A 164 4.64 8.83 1.26
C THR A 164 5.38 9.90 2.05
N GLY A 165 5.94 9.57 3.22
CA GLY A 165 6.63 10.52 4.09
C GLY A 165 5.87 10.86 5.37
N HIS A 166 5.14 9.90 5.95
CA HIS A 166 4.52 9.98 7.28
C HIS A 166 3.40 11.04 7.40
N GLN A 167 2.57 11.16 6.37
CA GLN A 167 1.41 12.07 6.41
C GLN A 167 0.37 11.60 7.44
N PRO A 168 -0.32 12.54 8.09
CA PRO A 168 -1.45 12.20 8.95
C PRO A 168 -2.61 11.62 8.12
N HIS A 169 -3.43 10.80 8.75
CA HIS A 169 -4.67 10.25 8.23
C HIS A 169 -5.73 10.23 9.36
N PRO A 170 -7.01 9.95 9.08
CA PRO A 170 -8.07 10.08 10.08
C PRO A 170 -7.85 9.31 11.40
N GLY A 171 -7.14 8.18 11.36
CA GLY A 171 -6.86 7.35 12.53
C GLY A 171 -6.06 8.07 13.62
N VAL A 172 -5.07 8.88 13.26
CA VAL A 172 -4.29 9.67 14.23
C VAL A 172 -5.07 10.87 14.80
N CYS A 173 -6.20 11.23 14.17
CA CYS A 173 -7.11 12.28 14.62
C CYS A 173 -8.28 11.75 15.46
N GLY A 174 -8.23 10.48 15.91
CA GLY A 174 -9.22 9.88 16.81
C GLY A 174 -10.37 9.14 16.12
N VAL A 175 -10.36 9.04 14.78
CA VAL A 175 -11.35 8.21 14.08
C VAL A 175 -11.02 6.73 14.28
N LYS A 176 -11.83 6.04 15.09
CA LYS A 176 -11.67 4.61 15.39
C LYS A 176 -12.08 3.75 14.21
N MET A 177 -11.11 3.06 13.62
CA MET A 177 -11.33 2.22 12.46
C MET A 177 -12.22 1.01 12.77
N GLU A 178 -12.11 0.47 13.99
CA GLU A 178 -12.92 -0.61 14.52
C GLU A 178 -14.41 -0.29 14.45
N ASP A 179 -14.77 0.94 14.81
CA ASP A 179 -16.17 1.38 14.86
C ASP A 179 -16.73 1.48 13.45
N ILE A 180 -15.94 1.97 12.49
CA ILE A 180 -16.31 1.98 11.06
C ILE A 180 -16.48 0.55 10.54
N ILE A 181 -15.52 -0.34 10.80
CA ILE A 181 -15.57 -1.74 10.33
C ILE A 181 -16.79 -2.47 10.90
N LYS A 182 -17.09 -2.28 12.20
CA LYS A 182 -18.30 -2.83 12.84
C LYS A 182 -19.57 -2.24 12.23
N ALA A 183 -19.62 -0.92 12.02
CA ALA A 183 -20.76 -0.25 11.41
C ALA A 183 -21.02 -0.72 9.96
N CYS A 184 -19.97 -1.13 9.23
CA CYS A 184 -20.11 -1.74 7.91
C CYS A 184 -20.73 -3.16 7.94
N GLY A 185 -20.86 -3.78 9.12
CA GLY A 185 -21.48 -5.10 9.28
C GLY A 185 -20.52 -6.27 9.40
N VAL A 186 -19.22 -6.04 9.64
CA VAL A 186 -18.25 -7.12 9.87
C VAL A 186 -18.50 -7.78 11.23
N LYS A 187 -18.77 -9.08 11.23
CA LYS A 187 -18.98 -9.89 12.44
C LYS A 187 -17.69 -10.42 13.05
N TYR A 188 -16.71 -10.74 12.21
CA TYR A 188 -15.42 -11.29 12.62
C TYR A 188 -14.37 -10.18 12.55
N LEU A 189 -14.20 -9.45 13.64
CA LEU A 189 -13.21 -8.39 13.76
C LEU A 189 -12.33 -8.64 14.97
N LYS A 190 -11.01 -8.58 14.77
CA LYS A 190 -10.05 -8.62 15.87
C LYS A 190 -8.92 -7.60 15.65
N VAL A 191 -8.56 -6.89 16.71
CA VAL A 191 -7.39 -6.02 16.74
C VAL A 191 -6.28 -6.77 17.44
N ILE A 192 -5.12 -6.93 16.80
CA ILE A 192 -4.01 -7.72 17.30
C ILE A 192 -2.73 -6.94 17.08
N ASP A 193 -1.87 -6.87 18.09
CA ASP A 193 -0.48 -6.51 17.86
C ASP A 193 0.26 -7.72 17.25
N PRO A 194 0.77 -7.63 16.01
CA PRO A 194 1.50 -8.72 15.37
C PRO A 194 2.74 -9.21 16.13
N VAL A 195 3.24 -8.48 17.14
CA VAL A 195 4.26 -9.00 18.07
C VAL A 195 3.74 -10.23 18.82
N ASN A 196 2.44 -10.30 19.12
CA ASN A 196 1.82 -11.52 19.65
C ASN A 196 1.59 -12.54 18.52
N GLN A 197 2.69 -13.16 18.08
CA GLN A 197 2.70 -14.09 16.94
C GLN A 197 1.78 -15.30 17.13
N ALA A 198 1.68 -15.84 18.36
CA ALA A 198 0.81 -16.99 18.62
C ALA A 198 -0.66 -16.63 18.35
N GLU A 199 -1.12 -15.52 18.92
CA GLU A 199 -2.49 -15.04 18.72
C GLU A 199 -2.76 -14.64 17.27
N PHE A 200 -1.80 -13.95 16.63
CA PHE A 200 -1.94 -13.52 15.25
C PHE A 200 -2.07 -14.71 14.30
N ILE A 201 -1.19 -15.71 14.41
CA ILE A 201 -1.19 -16.90 13.56
C ILE A 201 -2.50 -17.69 13.73
N GLU A 202 -2.94 -17.93 14.96
CA GLU A 202 -4.18 -18.66 15.22
C GLU A 202 -5.41 -17.89 14.71
N THR A 203 -5.43 -16.57 14.87
CA THR A 203 -6.52 -15.74 14.33
C THR A 203 -6.53 -15.77 12.80
N VAL A 204 -5.38 -15.73 12.11
CA VAL A 204 -5.34 -15.84 10.65
C VAL A 204 -5.88 -17.20 10.19
N LYS A 205 -5.48 -18.30 10.84
CA LYS A 205 -5.99 -19.66 10.56
C LYS A 205 -7.49 -19.75 10.73
N GLU A 206 -8.03 -19.15 11.79
CA GLU A 206 -9.46 -19.15 12.07
C GLU A 206 -10.23 -18.28 11.08
N PHE A 207 -9.76 -17.05 10.86
CA PHE A 207 -10.51 -16.03 10.12
C PHE A 207 -10.56 -16.32 8.62
N VAL A 208 -9.51 -16.93 8.05
CA VAL A 208 -9.49 -17.28 6.62
C VAL A 208 -10.52 -18.37 6.26
N GLN A 209 -11.03 -19.12 7.23
CA GLN A 209 -12.07 -20.14 7.01
C GLN A 209 -13.49 -19.61 7.26
N LYS A 210 -13.66 -18.34 7.65
CA LYS A 210 -15.00 -17.82 7.98
C LYS A 210 -15.90 -17.72 6.74
N PRO A 211 -17.21 -17.97 6.89
CA PRO A 211 -18.15 -17.93 5.78
C PRO A 211 -18.52 -16.51 5.34
N GLU A 212 -18.18 -15.50 6.14
CA GLU A 212 -18.43 -14.07 5.86
C GLU A 212 -17.09 -13.30 5.93
N VAL A 213 -17.11 -12.03 5.52
CA VAL A 213 -15.93 -11.15 5.62
C VAL A 213 -15.38 -11.17 7.05
N ALA A 214 -14.07 -11.38 7.15
CA ALA A 214 -13.34 -11.31 8.40
C ALA A 214 -12.23 -10.26 8.29
N VAL A 215 -12.00 -9.53 9.38
CA VAL A 215 -11.03 -8.43 9.42
C VAL A 215 -10.10 -8.59 10.62
N ILE A 216 -8.80 -8.56 10.36
CA ILE A 216 -7.77 -8.41 11.39
C ILE A 216 -7.18 -7.01 11.23
N ILE A 217 -7.24 -6.20 12.28
CA ILE A 217 -6.45 -4.96 12.37
C ILE A 217 -5.14 -5.34 13.04
N ALA A 218 -4.09 -5.49 12.24
CA ALA A 218 -2.74 -5.75 12.71
C ALA A 218 -2.10 -4.41 13.12
N ARG A 219 -2.28 -4.03 14.39
CA ARG A 219 -1.88 -2.72 14.91
C ARG A 219 -0.52 -2.77 15.57
N HIS A 220 0.45 -2.13 14.95
CA HIS A 220 1.75 -1.86 15.57
C HIS A 220 2.37 -0.62 14.92
N PRO A 221 2.74 0.41 15.70
CA PRO A 221 3.24 1.67 15.13
C PRO A 221 4.45 1.46 14.22
N CYS A 222 4.56 2.26 13.17
CA CYS A 222 5.81 2.36 12.42
C CYS A 222 6.93 2.83 13.35
N ILE A 223 8.15 2.30 13.19
CA ILE A 223 9.33 2.67 13.99
C ILE A 223 9.69 4.17 13.94
N PHE A 224 9.14 4.89 12.97
CA PHE A 224 9.34 6.32 12.79
C PHE A 224 8.18 7.17 13.34
N VAL A 225 7.10 6.56 13.82
CA VAL A 225 6.12 7.26 14.65
C VAL A 225 6.76 7.50 16.01
N LYS A 226 6.76 8.75 16.45
CA LYS A 226 7.29 9.20 17.74
C LYS A 226 6.19 9.28 18.78
#